data_AF-A0A4V3K6Y6-F1
#
_entry.id   AF-A0A4V3K6Y6-F1
#
_cell.length_a   1.000
_cell.length_b   1.000
_cell.length_c   1.000
_cell.angle_alpha   90.00
_cell.angle_beta   90.00
_cell.angle_gamma   90.00
#
_symmetry.space_group_name_H-M   'P 1'
#
loop_
_entity.id
_entity.type
_entity.pdbx_description
1 polymer ?
#
loop_
_entity_poly.entity_id
_entity_poly.type
_entity_poly.pdbx_seq_one_letter_code
_entity_poly.pdbx_strand_id
1 'polypeptide(L)'
;LELPALDLFRDKPATWFTARDEIKAIIAKRIAEKTIHEWLAILEPADAWCAQVLTWPELMENDGFKTLDMLQTVTREDDVSILTTRSPLRVDGARAKGDRAAPR
;
A
#
# COMPACT_ATOMS: atom_id res chain seq x y z
N LEU A 1 1.88 -6.67 20.63
CA LEU A 1 0.79 -7.59 20.20
C LEU A 1 0.33 -8.56 21.29
N GLU A 2 1.17 -8.90 22.29
CA GLU A 2 0.85 -9.84 23.39
C GLU A 2 0.25 -11.16 22.90
N LEU A 3 1.12 -12.02 22.35
CA LEU A 3 0.75 -13.30 21.74
C LEU A 3 1.52 -14.45 22.40
N PRO A 4 1.18 -14.87 23.63
CA PRO A 4 1.92 -15.92 24.34
C PRO A 4 1.92 -17.27 23.60
N ALA A 5 0.90 -17.54 22.78
CA ALA A 5 0.85 -18.72 21.93
C ALA A 5 2.02 -18.81 20.92
N LEU A 6 2.65 -17.68 20.56
CA LEU A 6 3.80 -17.66 19.67
C LEU A 6 5.13 -17.99 20.37
N ASP A 7 5.16 -18.04 21.71
CA ASP A 7 6.39 -18.32 22.47
C ASP A 7 6.96 -19.71 22.17
N LEU A 8 6.08 -20.67 21.81
CA LEU A 8 6.46 -22.02 21.38
C LEU A 8 7.37 -22.05 20.14
N PHE A 9 7.28 -21.01 19.29
CA PHE A 9 8.01 -20.89 18.02
C PHE A 9 9.15 -19.86 18.09
N ARG A 10 9.15 -18.95 19.06
CA ARG A 10 10.05 -17.79 19.15
C ARG A 10 11.53 -18.17 19.00
N ASP A 11 11.98 -19.15 19.77
CA ASP A 11 13.39 -19.57 19.81
C ASP A 11 13.72 -20.70 18.83
N LYS A 12 12.81 -20.98 17.88
CA LYS A 12 12.94 -22.06 16.89
C LYS A 12 12.79 -21.50 15.47
N PRO A 13 13.73 -20.69 14.96
CA PRO A 13 13.62 -20.07 13.64
C PRO A 13 13.45 -21.09 12.50
N ALA A 14 14.03 -22.28 12.64
CA ALA A 14 13.86 -23.38 11.67
C ALA A 14 12.39 -23.81 11.49
N THR A 15 11.53 -23.60 12.50
CA THR A 15 10.11 -23.97 12.43
C THR A 15 9.23 -22.88 11.85
N TRP A 16 9.71 -21.65 11.69
CA TRP A 16 8.86 -20.52 11.28
C TRP A 16 8.24 -20.73 9.89
N PHE A 17 8.98 -21.35 8.97
CA PHE A 17 8.46 -21.62 7.62
C PHE A 17 7.56 -22.86 7.58
N THR A 18 7.92 -23.92 8.31
CA THR A 18 7.13 -25.17 8.33
C THR A 18 5.84 -25.02 9.12
N ALA A 19 5.83 -24.23 10.19
CA ALA A 19 4.66 -23.91 11.01
C ALA A 19 3.98 -22.58 10.64
N ARG A 20 4.33 -22.01 9.47
CA ARG A 20 3.88 -20.65 9.08
C ARG A 20 2.37 -20.47 9.12
N ASP A 21 1.61 -21.50 8.75
CA ASP A 21 0.16 -21.43 8.63
C ASP A 21 -0.48 -21.36 10.03
N GLU A 22 0.06 -22.11 10.99
CA GLU A 22 -0.35 -22.06 12.40
C GLU A 22 0.01 -20.71 13.04
N ILE A 23 1.24 -20.24 12.82
CA ILE A 23 1.71 -18.93 13.29
C ILE A 23 0.81 -17.81 12.74
N LYS A 24 0.50 -17.85 11.43
CA LYS A 24 -0.37 -16.86 10.78
C LYS A 24 -1.79 -16.92 11.33
N ALA A 25 -2.35 -18.10 11.60
CA ALA A 25 -3.68 -18.23 12.17
C ALA A 25 -3.78 -17.57 13.55
N ILE A 26 -2.77 -17.75 14.40
CA ILE A 26 -2.68 -17.10 15.72
C ILE A 26 -2.64 -15.56 15.57
N ILE A 27 -1.78 -15.05 14.68
CA ILE A 27 -1.68 -13.61 14.42
C ILE A 27 -2.99 -13.05 13.86
N ALA A 28 -3.60 -13.73 12.89
CA ALA A 28 -4.84 -13.30 12.24
C ALA A 28 -5.99 -13.16 13.24
N LYS A 29 -6.12 -14.12 14.17
CA LYS A 29 -7.13 -14.05 15.23
C LYS A 29 -6.97 -12.78 16.07
N ARG A 30 -5.74 -12.44 16.46
CA ARG A 30 -5.46 -11.23 17.25
C ARG A 30 -5.71 -9.96 16.45
N ILE A 31 -5.24 -9.89 15.20
CA ILE A 31 -5.44 -8.71 14.34
C ILE A 31 -6.93 -8.44 14.11
N ALA A 32 -7.80 -9.45 14.10
CA ALA A 32 -9.24 -9.25 13.94
C ALA A 32 -9.92 -8.55 15.13
N GLU A 33 -9.26 -8.42 16.29
CA GLU A 33 -9.85 -7.88 17.52
C GLU A 33 -9.85 -6.34 17.61
N LYS A 34 -9.14 -5.65 16.70
CA LYS A 34 -9.07 -4.18 16.69
C LYS A 34 -9.19 -3.62 15.29
N THR A 35 -9.52 -2.34 15.20
CA THR A 35 -9.56 -1.61 13.93
C THR A 35 -8.17 -1.43 13.33
N ILE A 36 -8.12 -1.13 12.03
CA ILE A 36 -6.87 -0.81 11.33
C ILE A 36 -6.12 0.35 12.02
N HIS A 37 -6.84 1.41 12.39
CA HIS A 37 -6.24 2.60 13.02
C HIS A 37 -5.57 2.27 14.36
N GLU A 38 -6.23 1.47 15.20
CA GLU A 38 -5.66 1.02 16.47
C GLU A 38 -4.41 0.16 16.28
N TRP A 39 -4.36 -0.67 15.22
CA TRP A 39 -3.16 -1.44 14.91
C TRP A 39 -2.02 -0.59 14.41
N LEU A 40 -2.27 0.36 13.49
CA LEU A 40 -1.23 1.27 13.00
C LEU A 40 -0.61 2.07 14.17
N ALA A 41 -1.43 2.59 15.08
CA ALA A 41 -0.97 3.31 16.28
C ALA A 41 -0.08 2.46 17.22
N ILE A 42 -0.18 1.13 17.16
CA ILE A 42 0.65 0.20 17.95
C ILE A 42 1.89 -0.26 17.17
N LEU A 43 1.74 -0.54 15.88
CA LEU A 43 2.76 -1.20 15.06
C LEU A 43 3.76 -0.20 14.46
N GLU A 44 3.33 0.99 14.05
CA GLU A 44 4.23 2.01 13.50
C GLU A 44 5.30 2.46 14.53
N PRO A 45 4.97 2.77 15.80
CA PRO A 45 5.98 3.13 16.80
C PRO A 45 6.89 1.95 17.19
N ALA A 46 6.47 0.71 16.90
CA ALA A 46 7.25 -0.49 17.14
C ALA A 46 8.19 -0.84 15.96
N ASP A 47 8.35 0.08 14.99
CA ASP A 47 9.18 -0.08 13.79
C ASP A 47 8.77 -1.28 12.90
N ALA A 48 7.49 -1.65 12.97
CA ALA A 48 6.92 -2.61 12.04
C ALA A 48 6.45 -1.90 10.77
N TRP A 49 6.86 -2.40 9.61
CA TRP A 49 6.39 -1.90 8.32
C TRP A 49 4.94 -2.35 8.06
N CYS A 50 4.00 -1.49 8.41
CA CYS A 50 2.58 -1.70 8.18
C CYS A 50 1.95 -0.48 7.51
N ALA A 51 0.89 -0.72 6.74
CA ALA A 51 0.07 0.32 6.14
C ALA A 51 -1.36 -0.19 6.00
N GLN A 52 -2.33 0.73 5.97
CA GLN A 52 -3.69 0.42 5.59
C GLN A 52 -3.73 -0.02 4.11
N VAL A 53 -4.49 -1.07 3.82
CA VAL A 53 -4.85 -1.41 2.43
C VAL A 53 -6.01 -0.51 2.02
N LEU A 54 -5.73 0.42 1.10
CA LEU A 54 -6.72 1.37 0.60
C LEU A 54 -7.49 0.79 -0.60
N THR A 55 -8.77 1.10 -0.68
CA THR A 55 -9.55 0.98 -1.92
C THR A 55 -9.14 2.04 -2.93
N TRP A 56 -9.56 1.89 -4.19
CA TRP A 56 -9.27 2.89 -5.23
C TRP A 56 -9.75 4.30 -4.88
N PRO A 57 -11.00 4.53 -4.42
CA PRO A 57 -11.45 5.86 -4.02
C PRO A 57 -10.60 6.44 -2.88
N GLU A 58 -10.34 5.67 -1.83
CA GLU A 58 -9.52 6.09 -0.69
C GLU A 58 -8.08 6.45 -1.13
N LEU A 59 -7.49 5.66 -2.03
CA LEU A 59 -6.17 5.94 -2.60
C LEU A 59 -6.15 7.26 -3.38
N MET A 60 -7.17 7.51 -4.22
CA MET A 60 -7.25 8.73 -5.04
C MET A 60 -7.45 9.99 -4.18
N GLU A 61 -8.09 9.84 -3.02
CA GLU A 61 -8.28 10.92 -2.04
C GLU A 61 -7.08 11.11 -1.11
N ASN A 62 -6.18 10.12 -1.00
CA ASN A 62 -5.04 10.16 -0.12
C ASN A 62 -4.03 11.26 -0.51
N ASP A 63 -3.60 12.06 0.46
CA ASP A 63 -2.66 13.17 0.22
C ASP A 63 -1.28 12.71 -0.24
N GLY A 64 -0.85 11.53 0.20
CA GLY A 64 0.38 10.89 -0.30
C GLY A 64 0.29 10.62 -1.80
N PHE A 65 -0.85 10.10 -2.28
CA PHE A 65 -1.07 9.88 -3.71
C PHE A 65 -1.13 11.19 -4.50
N LYS A 66 -1.88 12.19 -4.01
CA LYS A 66 -1.99 13.51 -4.66
C LYS A 66 -0.63 14.20 -4.82
N THR A 67 0.22 14.12 -3.79
CA THR A 67 1.57 14.71 -3.78
C THR A 67 2.48 14.12 -4.85
N LEU A 68 2.27 12.86 -5.26
CA LEU A 68 3.07 12.22 -6.29
C LEU A 68 2.80 12.76 -7.71
N ASP A 69 1.68 13.47 -7.90
CA ASP A 69 1.20 14.06 -9.16
C ASP A 69 1.26 13.06 -10.33
N MET A 70 0.63 11.89 -10.11
CA MET A 70 0.72 10.73 -11.00
C MET A 70 -0.29 10.74 -12.15
N LEU A 71 -1.23 11.67 -12.17
CA LEU A 71 -2.33 11.67 -13.14
C LEU A 71 -2.20 12.83 -14.14
N GLN A 72 -2.60 12.60 -15.38
CA GLN A 72 -2.67 13.59 -16.45
C GLN A 72 -3.94 13.42 -17.25
N THR A 73 -4.44 14.52 -17.79
CA THR A 73 -5.49 14.48 -18.80
C THR A 73 -4.84 14.63 -20.16
N VAL A 74 -5.15 13.70 -21.07
CA VAL A 74 -4.79 13.78 -22.49
C VAL A 74 -6.04 13.97 -23.32
N THR A 75 -5.93 14.76 -24.40
CA THR A 75 -7.04 15.04 -25.30
C THR A 75 -6.71 14.50 -26.69
N ARG A 76 -7.67 13.79 -27.28
CA ARG A 76 -7.60 13.29 -28.66
C ARG A 76 -8.06 14.37 -29.64
N GLU A 77 -7.78 14.15 -30.92
CA GLU A 77 -8.19 15.05 -32.01
C GLU A 77 -9.71 15.13 -32.20
N ASP A 78 -10.48 14.19 -31.64
CA ASP A 78 -11.95 14.18 -31.62
C ASP A 78 -12.54 14.81 -30.33
N ASP A 79 -11.75 15.65 -29.65
CA ASP A 79 -12.09 16.34 -28.39
C ASP A 79 -12.41 15.40 -27.20
N VAL A 80 -12.09 14.11 -27.30
CA VAL A 80 -12.23 13.17 -26.19
C VAL A 80 -11.08 13.33 -25.20
N SER A 81 -11.41 13.74 -23.97
CA SER A 81 -10.46 13.86 -22.86
C SER A 81 -10.44 12.59 -22.00
N ILE A 82 -9.24 12.10 -21.69
CA ILE A 82 -9.02 10.89 -20.89
C ILE A 82 -8.09 11.22 -19.74
N LEU A 83 -8.54 10.96 -18.51
CA LEU A 83 -7.68 10.96 -17.34
C LEU A 83 -6.90 9.65 -17.28
N THR A 84 -5.58 9.74 -17.26
CA THR A 84 -4.67 8.59 -17.27
C THR A 84 -3.44 8.84 -16.41
N THR A 85 -2.60 7.83 -16.24
CA THR A 85 -1.35 7.93 -15.47
C THR A 85 -0.22 8.57 -16.28
N ARG A 86 0.70 9.22 -15.57
CA ARG A 86 1.98 9.71 -16.09
C ARG A 86 3.06 8.64 -15.97
N SER A 87 4.19 8.84 -16.67
CA SER A 87 5.38 8.05 -16.43
C SER A 87 5.82 8.17 -14.96
N PRO A 88 6.17 7.07 -14.28
CA PRO A 88 6.62 7.08 -12.89
C PRO A 88 8.02 7.68 -12.73
N LEU A 89 8.76 7.86 -13.83
CA LEU A 89 10.11 8.40 -13.81
C LEU A 89 10.14 9.92 -13.60
N ARG A 90 11.17 10.38 -12.88
CA ARG A 90 11.54 11.78 -12.75
C ARG A 90 12.97 11.96 -13.25
N VAL A 91 13.21 12.99 -14.05
CA VAL A 91 14.53 13.40 -14.50
C VAL A 91 14.76 14.79 -13.93
N ASP A 92 15.84 14.95 -13.16
CA ASP A 92 16.15 16.20 -12.44
C ASP A 92 14.98 16.72 -11.58
N GLY A 93 14.27 15.79 -10.93
CA GLY A 93 13.11 16.07 -10.08
C GLY A 93 11.80 16.34 -10.85
N ALA A 94 11.88 16.59 -12.16
CA ALA A 94 10.73 16.86 -13.02
C ALA A 94 10.11 15.58 -13.57
N ARG A 95 8.78 15.52 -13.56
CA ARG A 95 8.02 14.43 -14.18
C ARG A 95 7.53 14.87 -15.55
N ALA A 96 7.77 14.04 -16.56
CA ALA A 96 7.26 14.29 -17.91
C ALA A 96 5.72 14.37 -17.90
N LYS A 97 5.17 15.34 -18.64
CA LYS A 97 3.73 15.55 -18.84
C LYS A 97 3.48 15.81 -20.32
N GLY A 98 2.40 15.25 -20.84
CA GLY A 98 1.90 15.54 -22.18
C GLY A 98 0.37 15.62 -22.17
N ASP A 99 -0.19 16.44 -23.04
CA ASP A 99 -1.63 16.59 -23.27
C ASP A 99 -2.09 15.87 -24.53
N ARG A 100 -1.16 15.48 -25.41
CA ARG A 100 -1.46 14.74 -26.63
C ARG A 100 -1.75 13.27 -26.35
N ALA A 101 -2.91 12.79 -26.81
CA ALA A 101 -3.26 11.38 -26.79
C ALA A 101 -2.48 10.55 -27.83
N ALA A 102 -2.60 9.22 -27.76
CA ALA A 102 -1.97 8.31 -28.70
C ALA A 102 -2.35 8.63 -30.16
N PRO A 103 -1.40 8.52 -31.11
CA PRO A 103 -1.69 8.63 -32.54
C PRO A 103 -2.69 7.58 -33.01
N ARG A 104 -3.32 7.81 -34.17
CA ARG A 104 -4.11 6.78 -34.88
C ARG A 104 -3.24 5.69 -35.48
#